data_AF-A0A2D0LBN1-F1
#
_entry.id   AF-A0A2D0LBN1-F1
#
_cell.length_a   1.000
_cell.length_b   1.000
_cell.length_c   1.000
_cell.angle_alpha   90.00
_cell.angle_beta   90.00
_cell.angle_gamma   90.00
#
_symmetry.space_group_name_H-M   'P 1'
#
loop_
_entity.id
_entity.type
_entity.pdbx_description
1 polymer ?
#
loop_
_entity_poly.entity_id
_entity_poly.type
_entity_poly.pdbx_seq_one_letter_code
_entity_poly.pdbx_strand_id
1 'polypeptide(L)'
;MFFHSVNKSNIIIFSLILGTAILFLSFENSRFGIIDYADKHCQKNTACLIDMNKIIPFDWDKMYIIDKGMAPEDIEKIVGVKFDYETGLFYKIIFVRDQKVIYSDEYHSSDESYMKKFIKPDFHYPHEREGNYFSYYAISKDNSILSVKIENEPLMSDKVYYKISPSNVQQTRGGGL
;
A
#
# COMPACT_ATOMS: atom_id res chain seq x y z
N MET A 1 13.21 51.92 -3.16
CA MET A 1 14.09 50.80 -2.76
C MET A 1 13.56 50.25 -1.44
N PHE A 2 12.61 49.32 -1.49
CA PHE A 2 12.02 48.71 -0.29
C PHE A 2 12.61 47.30 -0.12
N PHE A 3 13.78 47.20 0.49
CA PHE A 3 14.22 45.94 1.08
C PHE A 3 13.59 45.87 2.47
N HIS A 4 12.44 45.21 2.55
CA HIS A 4 11.81 44.88 3.82
C HIS A 4 12.77 43.96 4.58
N SER A 5 13.18 44.38 5.79
CA SER A 5 14.01 43.59 6.69
C SER A 5 13.31 42.27 6.96
N VAL A 6 13.75 41.19 6.32
CA VAL A 6 13.25 39.85 6.60
C VAL A 6 13.77 39.46 7.98
N ASN A 7 12.88 39.45 8.97
CA ASN A 7 13.23 39.11 10.34
C ASN A 7 13.78 37.67 10.37
N LYS A 8 14.93 37.42 11.01
CA LYS A 8 15.58 36.09 11.02
C LYS A 8 14.63 34.97 11.45
N SER A 9 13.70 35.27 12.36
CA SER A 9 12.65 34.35 12.80
C SER A 9 11.69 33.94 11.69
N ASN A 10 11.36 34.86 10.77
CA ASN A 10 10.48 34.56 9.63
C ASN A 10 11.18 33.67 8.60
N ILE A 11 12.50 33.79 8.44
CA ILE A 11 13.29 32.90 7.57
C ILE A 11 13.26 31.48 8.12
N ILE A 12 13.51 31.29 9.42
CA ILE A 12 13.52 29.97 10.07
C ILE A 12 12.15 29.30 9.94
N ILE A 13 11.07 30.03 10.21
CA ILE A 13 9.70 29.51 10.09
C ILE A 13 9.41 29.12 8.63
N PHE A 14 9.80 29.94 7.66
CA PHE A 14 9.58 29.65 6.25
C PHE A 14 10.39 28.44 5.78
N SER A 15 11.64 28.30 6.23
CA SER A 15 12.47 27.12 5.97
C SER A 15 11.87 25.85 6.59
N LEU A 16 11.27 25.96 7.78
CA LEU A 16 10.63 24.84 8.45
C LEU A 16 9.36 24.40 7.70
N ILE A 17 8.51 25.37 7.32
CA ILE A 17 7.29 25.13 6.54
C ILE A 17 7.64 24.52 5.18
N LEU A 18 8.63 25.07 4.49
CA LEU A 18 9.09 24.57 3.20
C LEU A 18 9.69 23.15 3.34
N GLY A 19 10.48 22.91 4.38
CA GLY A 19 11.02 21.58 4.69
C GLY A 19 9.92 20.56 4.97
N THR A 20 8.92 20.93 5.77
CA THR A 20 7.74 20.06 5.99
C THR A 20 6.94 19.86 4.72
N ALA A 21 6.72 20.89 3.90
CA ALA A 21 5.99 20.77 2.64
C ALA A 21 6.70 19.84 1.64
N ILE A 22 8.03 19.90 1.55
CA ILE A 22 8.83 19.00 0.71
C ILE A 22 8.74 17.55 1.22
N LEU A 23 8.76 17.35 2.54
CA LEU A 23 8.56 16.02 3.15
C LEU A 23 7.14 15.49 2.88
N PHE A 24 6.12 16.35 2.95
CA PHE A 24 4.73 15.99 2.61
C PHE A 24 4.55 15.66 1.13
N LEU A 25 5.23 16.37 0.22
CA LEU A 25 5.23 16.08 -1.22
C LEU A 25 5.99 14.78 -1.57
N SER A 26 6.84 14.29 -0.66
CA SER A 26 7.60 13.04 -0.81
C SER A 26 6.84 11.81 -0.30
N PHE A 27 5.59 11.95 0.16
CA PHE A 27 4.73 10.80 0.40
C PHE A 27 4.38 10.15 -0.94
N GLU A 28 5.24 9.25 -1.39
CA GLU A 28 4.90 8.37 -2.51
C GLU A 28 3.70 7.50 -2.12
N ASN A 29 2.76 7.37 -3.05
CA ASN A 29 1.67 6.42 -2.88
C ASN A 29 2.28 5.02 -2.74
N SER A 30 1.90 4.31 -1.66
CA SER A 30 2.44 2.98 -1.31
C SER A 30 2.39 1.98 -2.47
N ARG A 31 1.37 2.09 -3.35
CA ARG A 31 1.26 1.30 -4.59
C ARG A 31 2.43 1.55 -5.54
N PHE A 32 2.79 2.80 -5.76
CA PHE A 32 3.93 3.15 -6.62
C PHE A 32 5.25 2.73 -5.97
N GLY A 33 5.37 2.85 -4.65
CA GLY A 33 6.55 2.35 -3.93
C GLY A 33 6.77 0.84 -4.13
N ILE A 34 5.72 0.02 -4.03
CA ILE A 34 5.81 -1.44 -4.28
C ILE A 34 6.23 -1.72 -5.72
N ILE A 35 5.61 -1.04 -6.69
CA ILE A 35 5.90 -1.23 -8.13
C ILE A 35 7.35 -0.84 -8.44
N ASP A 36 7.78 0.35 -8.04
CA ASP A 36 9.12 0.87 -8.29
C ASP A 36 10.20 -0.01 -7.65
N TYR A 37 9.97 -0.45 -6.40
CA TYR A 37 10.87 -1.38 -5.73
C TYR A 37 10.96 -2.72 -6.48
N ALA A 38 9.83 -3.29 -6.87
CA ALA A 38 9.79 -4.56 -7.59
C ALA A 38 10.48 -4.46 -8.96
N ASP A 39 10.28 -3.37 -9.71
CA ASP A 39 10.96 -3.14 -10.99
C ASP A 39 12.49 -3.13 -10.85
N LYS A 40 13.01 -2.55 -9.76
CA LYS A 40 14.44 -2.43 -9.50
C LYS A 40 15.07 -3.71 -8.97
N HIS A 41 14.32 -4.49 -8.20
CA HIS A 41 14.88 -5.57 -7.37
C HIS A 41 14.37 -6.99 -7.71
N CYS A 42 13.30 -7.12 -8.49
CA CYS A 42 12.67 -8.42 -8.78
C CYS A 42 12.83 -8.81 -10.25
N GLN A 43 13.09 -10.10 -10.47
CA GLN A 43 13.08 -10.69 -11.81
C GLN A 43 11.65 -11.01 -12.26
N LYS A 44 11.34 -10.75 -13.53
CA LYS A 44 10.04 -11.08 -14.13
C LYS A 44 9.73 -12.58 -14.04
N ASN A 45 8.45 -12.90 -13.88
CA ASN A 45 7.87 -14.25 -13.81
C ASN A 45 8.42 -15.16 -12.70
N THR A 46 9.21 -14.61 -11.77
CA THR A 46 9.78 -15.32 -10.62
C THR A 46 9.23 -14.69 -9.35
N ALA A 47 8.90 -15.50 -8.34
CA ALA A 47 8.51 -14.98 -7.04
C ALA A 47 9.71 -14.28 -6.39
N CYS A 48 9.47 -13.08 -5.87
CA CYS A 48 10.45 -12.20 -5.26
C CYS A 48 9.93 -11.78 -3.89
N LEU A 49 10.76 -11.84 -2.87
CA LEU A 49 10.40 -11.36 -1.53
C LEU A 49 10.79 -9.89 -1.39
N ILE A 50 9.83 -9.04 -1.03
CA ILE A 50 10.05 -7.62 -0.77
C ILE A 50 9.76 -7.31 0.69
N ASP A 51 10.48 -6.35 1.24
CA ASP A 51 10.33 -5.91 2.63
C ASP A 51 9.66 -4.54 2.68
N MET A 52 8.44 -4.48 3.22
CA MET A 52 7.67 -3.25 3.30
C MET A 52 8.35 -2.18 4.18
N ASN A 53 9.22 -2.57 5.13
CA ASN A 53 9.99 -1.62 5.93
C ASN A 53 11.00 -0.82 5.10
N LYS A 54 11.41 -1.33 3.94
CA LYS A 54 12.34 -0.63 3.02
C LYS A 54 11.63 0.22 1.98
N ILE A 55 10.33 0.00 1.81
CA ILE A 55 9.52 0.62 0.74
C ILE A 55 8.71 1.78 1.30
N ILE A 56 8.18 1.64 2.51
CA ILE A 56 7.26 2.62 3.08
C ILE A 56 8.06 3.73 3.78
N PRO A 57 7.96 5.00 3.33
CA PRO A 57 8.82 6.09 3.78
C PRO A 57 8.36 6.71 5.12
N PHE A 58 7.26 6.22 5.67
CA PHE A 58 6.70 6.66 6.94
C PHE A 58 6.66 5.48 7.92
N ASP A 59 6.50 5.77 9.19
CA ASP A 59 6.51 4.77 10.23
C ASP A 59 5.08 4.29 10.55
N TRP A 60 4.93 2.98 10.72
CA TRP A 60 3.65 2.25 10.74
C TRP A 60 3.76 1.00 11.64
N ASP A 61 2.63 0.56 12.19
CA ASP A 61 2.55 -0.66 13.02
C ASP A 61 2.02 -1.85 12.22
N LYS A 62 0.93 -1.62 11.50
CA LYS A 62 0.27 -2.61 10.65
C LYS A 62 -0.12 -2.03 9.29
N MET A 63 0.00 -2.84 8.26
CA MET A 63 -0.47 -2.61 6.91
C MET A 63 -1.51 -3.67 6.58
N TYR A 64 -2.59 -3.27 5.92
CA TYR A 64 -3.64 -4.15 5.45
C TYR A 64 -3.81 -4.00 3.94
N ILE A 65 -3.94 -5.13 3.25
CA ILE A 65 -4.37 -5.16 1.84
C ILE A 65 -5.75 -5.80 1.85
N ILE A 66 -6.78 -5.06 1.47
CA ILE A 66 -8.18 -5.47 1.61
C ILE A 66 -8.81 -5.64 0.23
N ASP A 67 -9.63 -6.68 0.10
CA ASP A 67 -10.43 -6.93 -1.09
C ASP A 67 -11.44 -5.83 -1.40
N LYS A 68 -11.85 -5.80 -2.66
CA LYS A 68 -12.80 -4.85 -3.21
C LYS A 68 -14.20 -5.00 -2.62
N GLY A 69 -14.95 -3.89 -2.59
CA GLY A 69 -16.37 -3.88 -2.25
C GLY A 69 -16.70 -4.18 -0.78
N MET A 70 -15.71 -4.13 0.11
CA MET A 70 -15.92 -4.27 1.55
C MET A 70 -16.48 -2.99 2.15
N ALA A 71 -17.51 -3.12 2.99
CA ALA A 71 -18.13 -2.00 3.70
C ALA A 71 -17.21 -1.43 4.79
N PRO A 72 -17.34 -0.15 5.16
CA PRO A 72 -16.50 0.48 6.17
C PRO A 72 -16.49 -0.30 7.49
N GLU A 73 -17.66 -0.77 7.94
CA GLU A 73 -17.81 -1.46 9.22
C GLU A 73 -17.09 -2.82 9.24
N ASP A 74 -16.96 -3.48 8.09
CA ASP A 74 -16.21 -4.73 7.98
C ASP A 74 -14.70 -4.47 7.93
N ILE A 75 -14.27 -3.38 7.28
CA ILE A 75 -12.89 -2.90 7.33
C ILE A 75 -12.51 -2.57 8.78
N GLU A 76 -13.36 -1.87 9.53
CA GLU A 76 -13.12 -1.55 10.95
C GLU A 76 -12.92 -2.81 11.80
N LYS A 77 -13.72 -3.85 11.58
CA LYS A 77 -13.57 -5.15 12.27
C LYS A 77 -12.23 -5.83 11.96
N ILE A 78 -11.74 -5.71 10.73
CA ILE A 78 -10.45 -6.29 10.31
C ILE A 78 -9.28 -5.51 10.88
N VAL A 79 -9.35 -4.18 10.75
CA VAL A 79 -8.25 -3.28 11.07
C VAL A 79 -8.17 -3.01 12.58
N GLY A 80 -9.29 -3.10 13.28
CA GLY A 80 -9.41 -2.92 14.74
C GLY A 80 -9.45 -1.45 15.18
N VAL A 81 -9.66 -0.51 14.25
CA VAL A 81 -9.73 0.94 14.49
C VAL A 81 -10.84 1.53 13.63
N LYS A 82 -11.29 2.73 13.99
CA LYS A 82 -12.29 3.47 13.21
C LYS A 82 -11.76 3.79 11.80
N PHE A 83 -12.61 3.62 10.79
CA PHE A 83 -12.27 3.83 9.38
C PHE A 83 -13.18 4.91 8.80
N ASP A 84 -12.69 6.15 8.82
CA ASP A 84 -13.44 7.35 8.41
C ASP A 84 -13.24 7.72 6.91
N TYR A 85 -12.80 6.78 6.08
CA TYR A 85 -12.56 7.01 4.65
C TYR A 85 -13.72 6.48 3.81
N GLU A 86 -13.97 7.12 2.67
CA GLU A 86 -14.93 6.61 1.69
C GLU A 86 -14.53 5.20 1.23
N THR A 87 -15.49 4.29 1.21
CA THR A 87 -15.28 2.95 0.68
C THR A 87 -15.83 2.85 -0.73
N GLY A 88 -14.93 2.69 -1.70
CA GLY A 88 -15.30 2.35 -3.06
C GLY A 88 -15.32 0.84 -3.33
N LEU A 89 -15.53 0.53 -4.61
CA LEU A 89 -15.62 -0.83 -5.16
C LEU A 89 -14.26 -1.43 -5.51
N PHE A 90 -13.15 -0.90 -4.97
CA PHE A 90 -11.80 -1.32 -5.35
C PHE A 90 -10.97 -1.80 -4.16
N TYR A 91 -9.80 -2.38 -4.47
CA TYR A 91 -8.85 -2.86 -3.48
C TYR A 91 -8.32 -1.70 -2.66
N LYS A 92 -7.95 -1.98 -1.41
CA LYS A 92 -7.44 -0.95 -0.49
C LYS A 92 -6.11 -1.36 0.13
N ILE A 93 -5.20 -0.40 0.26
CA ILE A 93 -4.03 -0.52 1.13
C ILE A 93 -4.22 0.47 2.29
N ILE A 94 -4.21 -0.03 3.52
CA ILE A 94 -4.44 0.77 4.72
C ILE A 94 -3.24 0.61 5.65
N PHE A 95 -2.69 1.72 6.15
CA PHE A 95 -1.68 1.71 7.21
C PHE A 95 -2.25 2.27 8.50
N VAL A 96 -1.94 1.57 9.59
CA VAL A 96 -2.32 1.93 10.95
C VAL A 96 -1.08 2.16 11.79
N ARG A 97 -1.17 3.17 12.64
CA ARG A 97 -0.20 3.48 13.69
C ARG A 97 -0.92 4.01 14.91
N ASP A 98 -0.50 3.61 16.11
CA ASP A 98 -1.02 4.16 17.38
C ASP A 98 -2.57 4.13 17.43
N GLN A 99 -3.16 3.01 16.97
CA GLN A 99 -4.61 2.78 16.85
C GLN A 99 -5.35 3.78 15.95
N LYS A 100 -4.67 4.36 14.96
CA LYS A 100 -5.27 5.27 13.97
C LYS A 100 -4.84 4.90 12.56
N VAL A 101 -5.75 5.04 11.61
CA VAL A 101 -5.39 5.00 10.20
C VAL A 101 -4.56 6.25 9.88
N ILE A 102 -3.34 6.04 9.38
CA ILE A 102 -2.42 7.12 8.99
C ILE A 102 -2.33 7.29 7.48
N TYR A 103 -2.75 6.28 6.72
CA TYR A 103 -2.78 6.29 5.28
C TYR A 103 -3.80 5.27 4.77
N SER A 104 -4.54 5.62 3.72
CA SER A 104 -5.41 4.71 2.98
C SER A 104 -5.32 5.06 1.50
N ASP A 105 -5.12 4.06 0.65
CA ASP A 105 -5.20 4.17 -0.80
C ASP A 105 -6.22 3.18 -1.34
N GLU A 106 -6.94 3.59 -2.38
CA GLU A 106 -7.90 2.75 -3.09
C GLU A 106 -7.48 2.66 -4.56
N TYR A 107 -7.43 1.44 -5.11
CA TYR A 107 -6.93 1.22 -6.47
C TYR A 107 -7.65 0.12 -7.24
N HIS A 108 -7.86 0.35 -8.52
CA HIS A 108 -8.33 -0.67 -9.45
C HIS A 108 -7.17 -1.52 -9.98
N SER A 109 -7.34 -2.85 -10.04
CA SER A 109 -6.33 -3.75 -10.61
C SER A 109 -6.30 -3.82 -12.14
N SER A 110 -7.03 -2.98 -12.88
CA SER A 110 -7.16 -3.15 -14.35
C SER A 110 -7.72 -1.98 -15.16
N ASP A 111 -8.30 -0.94 -14.56
CA ASP A 111 -9.25 -0.05 -15.27
C ASP A 111 -8.85 1.44 -15.37
N GLU A 112 -7.56 1.74 -15.30
CA GLU A 112 -7.05 3.08 -15.62
C GLU A 112 -6.41 3.06 -17.02
N SER A 113 -7.02 3.78 -17.98
CA SER A 113 -6.67 3.74 -19.42
C SER A 113 -5.23 4.16 -19.74
N TYR A 114 -4.58 4.91 -18.84
CA TYR A 114 -3.20 5.39 -18.96
C TYR A 114 -2.20 4.59 -18.11
N MET A 115 -2.69 3.79 -17.15
CA MET A 115 -1.85 2.95 -16.32
C MET A 115 -1.54 1.64 -17.04
N LYS A 116 -0.26 1.25 -17.01
CA LYS A 116 0.23 -0.03 -17.56
C LYS A 116 0.73 -0.98 -16.48
N LYS A 117 0.77 -0.55 -15.22
CA LYS A 117 1.32 -1.31 -14.10
C LYS A 117 0.28 -1.37 -13.00
N PHE A 118 -0.11 -2.58 -12.61
CA PHE A 118 -1.20 -2.80 -11.68
C PHE A 118 -0.78 -3.75 -10.57
N ILE A 119 -1.06 -3.38 -9.32
CA ILE A 119 -1.00 -4.32 -8.21
C ILE A 119 -2.23 -5.23 -8.28
N LYS A 120 -2.03 -6.53 -8.08
CA LYS A 120 -3.10 -7.52 -8.04
C LYS A 120 -2.89 -8.44 -6.83
N PRO A 121 -3.67 -8.30 -5.75
CA PRO A 121 -3.66 -9.26 -4.65
C PRO A 121 -4.06 -10.65 -5.15
N ASP A 122 -3.38 -11.69 -4.64
CA ASP A 122 -3.69 -13.10 -4.91
C ASP A 122 -4.67 -13.65 -3.85
N PHE A 123 -5.86 -13.05 -3.77
CA PHE A 123 -6.90 -13.54 -2.87
C PHE A 123 -7.47 -14.86 -3.35
N HIS A 124 -7.76 -15.76 -2.41
CA HIS A 124 -8.34 -17.06 -2.71
C HIS A 124 -9.84 -17.05 -2.43
N TYR A 125 -10.63 -17.22 -3.49
CA TYR A 125 -12.09 -17.21 -3.43
C TYR A 125 -12.63 -18.65 -3.46
N PRO A 126 -13.71 -18.96 -2.72
CA PRO A 126 -14.21 -20.33 -2.54
C PRO A 126 -14.76 -21.00 -3.82
N HIS A 127 -14.81 -20.29 -4.95
CA HIS A 127 -15.09 -20.90 -6.26
C HIS A 127 -13.91 -21.70 -6.81
N GLU A 128 -12.72 -21.51 -6.26
CA GLU A 128 -11.51 -22.26 -6.53
C GLU A 128 -11.44 -23.45 -5.55
N ARG A 129 -11.60 -24.67 -6.07
CA ARG A 129 -11.71 -25.90 -5.28
C ARG A 129 -10.35 -26.29 -4.69
N GLU A 130 -9.88 -25.61 -3.64
CA GLU A 130 -8.92 -26.05 -2.62
C GLU A 130 -8.31 -24.84 -1.89
N GLY A 131 -8.69 -24.60 -0.64
CA GLY A 131 -8.03 -23.60 0.22
C GLY A 131 -8.92 -22.98 1.29
N ASN A 132 -8.30 -22.27 2.22
CA ASN A 132 -9.01 -21.41 3.17
C ASN A 132 -9.30 -20.07 2.49
N TYR A 133 -10.55 -19.58 2.56
CA TYR A 133 -10.93 -18.25 2.08
C TYR A 133 -10.17 -17.16 2.84
N PHE A 134 -9.59 -16.20 2.12
CA PHE A 134 -9.05 -14.98 2.69
C PHE A 134 -9.24 -13.80 1.74
N SER A 135 -9.80 -12.71 2.25
CA SER A 135 -10.11 -11.48 1.51
C SER A 135 -9.34 -10.26 2.04
N TYR A 136 -8.31 -10.51 2.86
CA TYR A 136 -7.38 -9.48 3.29
C TYR A 136 -6.04 -10.09 3.69
N TYR A 137 -5.00 -9.27 3.67
CA TYR A 137 -3.70 -9.54 4.29
C TYR A 137 -3.48 -8.56 5.43
N ALA A 138 -2.88 -9.03 6.53
CA ALA A 138 -2.43 -8.22 7.65
C ALA A 138 -0.92 -8.38 7.80
N ILE A 139 -0.18 -7.29 7.61
CA ILE A 139 1.27 -7.23 7.63
C ILE A 139 1.66 -6.36 8.82
N SER A 140 2.60 -6.82 9.64
CA SER A 140 3.16 -6.03 10.74
C SER A 140 4.61 -5.66 10.46
N LYS A 141 5.13 -4.67 11.20
CA LYS A 141 6.52 -4.21 11.02
C LYS A 141 7.56 -5.31 11.24
N ASP A 142 7.29 -6.25 12.13
CA ASP A 142 8.13 -7.44 12.42
C ASP A 142 7.87 -8.61 11.46
N ASN A 143 6.77 -8.56 10.69
CA ASN A 143 6.41 -9.54 9.66
C ASN A 143 6.11 -8.83 8.33
N SER A 144 7.05 -8.00 7.88
CA SER A 144 6.89 -7.02 6.81
C SER A 144 7.11 -7.57 5.39
N ILE A 145 7.41 -8.86 5.27
CA ILE A 145 7.78 -9.47 3.99
C ILE A 145 6.54 -9.86 3.19
N LEU A 146 6.46 -9.41 1.94
CA LEU A 146 5.46 -9.86 0.96
C LEU A 146 6.14 -10.61 -0.18
N SER A 147 5.41 -11.55 -0.79
CA SER A 147 5.81 -12.18 -2.04
C SER A 147 5.21 -11.42 -3.21
N VAL A 148 6.04 -11.09 -4.20
CA VAL A 148 5.63 -10.40 -5.43
C VAL A 148 6.11 -11.18 -6.64
N LYS A 149 5.22 -11.38 -7.60
CA LYS A 149 5.54 -11.93 -8.91
C LYS A 149 5.11 -10.95 -9.99
N ILE A 150 6.07 -10.51 -10.80
CA ILE A 150 5.80 -9.62 -11.93
C ILE A 150 5.35 -10.49 -13.11
N GLU A 151 4.07 -10.43 -13.43
CA GLU A 151 3.43 -11.12 -14.55
C GLU A 151 3.24 -10.13 -15.70
N ASN A 152 3.80 -10.46 -16.85
CA ASN A 152 3.54 -9.75 -18.09
C ASN A 152 2.73 -10.70 -18.96
N GLU A 153 1.52 -10.31 -19.36
CA GLU A 153 0.71 -11.08 -20.31
C GLU A 153 1.07 -10.65 -21.73
N PRO A 154 2.05 -11.29 -22.39
CA PRO A 154 2.68 -10.72 -23.59
C PRO A 154 1.76 -10.78 -24.82
N LEU A 155 0.63 -11.47 -24.70
CA LEU A 155 -0.23 -11.88 -25.82
C LEU A 155 -1.52 -11.06 -25.94
N MET A 156 -1.88 -10.23 -24.95
CA MET A 156 -3.18 -9.53 -24.92
C MET A 156 -3.09 -8.03 -24.60
N SER A 157 -2.03 -7.54 -23.95
CA SER A 157 -1.92 -6.14 -23.51
C SER A 157 -0.49 -5.75 -23.16
N ASP A 158 -0.18 -4.45 -23.16
CA ASP A 158 1.07 -3.90 -22.61
C ASP A 158 1.02 -3.68 -21.08
N LYS A 159 -0.03 -4.22 -20.44
CA LYS A 159 -0.22 -4.22 -19.00
C LYS A 159 0.70 -5.23 -18.31
N VAL A 160 1.24 -4.80 -17.18
CA VAL A 160 2.10 -5.58 -16.27
C VAL A 160 1.41 -5.66 -14.92
N TYR A 161 1.27 -6.88 -14.41
CA TYR A 161 0.64 -7.17 -13.12
C TYR A 161 1.70 -7.53 -12.08
N TYR A 162 1.64 -6.88 -10.94
CA TYR A 162 2.44 -7.16 -9.76
C TYR A 162 1.55 -7.98 -8.85
N LYS A 163 1.63 -9.30 -9.02
CA LYS A 163 0.84 -10.23 -8.24
C LYS A 163 1.43 -10.30 -6.83
N ILE A 164 0.69 -9.82 -5.84
CA ILE A 164 1.16 -9.75 -4.45
C ILE A 164 0.46 -10.79 -3.59
N SER A 165 1.21 -11.44 -2.71
CA SER A 165 0.70 -12.45 -1.80
C SER A 165 1.43 -12.43 -0.45
N PRO A 166 0.82 -13.00 0.59
CA PRO A 166 1.47 -13.25 1.86
C PRO A 166 2.74 -14.07 1.68
N SER A 167 3.80 -13.71 2.41
CA SER A 167 4.99 -14.55 2.50
C SER A 167 4.82 -15.72 3.48
N ASN A 168 3.84 -15.63 4.38
CA ASN A 168 3.55 -16.65 5.39
C ASN A 168 2.09 -16.64 5.88
N VAL A 169 1.73 -17.69 6.61
CA VAL A 169 0.34 -17.93 7.07
C VAL A 169 -0.15 -16.98 8.17
N GLN A 170 0.73 -16.29 8.90
CA GLN A 170 0.31 -15.34 9.94
C GLN A 170 -0.30 -14.08 9.33
N GLN A 171 0.03 -13.78 8.08
CA GLN A 171 -0.48 -12.60 7.38
C GLN A 171 -1.91 -12.81 6.82
N THR A 172 -2.44 -14.03 6.81
CA THR A 172 -3.82 -14.33 6.39
C THR A 172 -4.72 -14.73 7.56
N ARG A 173 -4.14 -15.23 8.65
CA ARG A 173 -4.82 -15.45 9.91
C ARG A 173 -4.71 -14.16 10.69
N GLY A 174 -5.61 -13.19 10.44
CA GLY A 174 -5.59 -11.89 11.11
C GLY A 174 -5.18 -12.05 12.56
N GLY A 175 -4.05 -11.43 12.93
CA GLY A 175 -3.32 -11.74 14.17
C GLY A 175 -4.25 -11.65 15.38
N GLY A 176 -4.73 -12.80 15.83
CA GLY A 176 -5.33 -12.97 17.13
C GLY A 176 -4.22 -12.83 18.16
N LEU A 177 -4.45 -11.94 19.11
CA LEU A 177 -3.77 -11.95 20.41
C LEU A 177 -3.86 -13.33 21.06
#